data_AF-A0A973FRD4-F1
#
_entry.id   AF-A0A973FRD4-F1
#
_cell.length_a   1.000
_cell.length_b   1.000
_cell.length_c   1.000
_cell.angle_alpha   90.00
_cell.angle_beta   90.00
_cell.angle_gamma   90.00
#
_symmetry.space_group_name_H-M   'P 1'
#
loop_
_entity.id
_entity.type
_entity.pdbx_description
1 polymer ?
#
loop_
_entity_poly.entity_id
_entity_poly.type
_entity_poly.pdbx_seq_one_letter_code
_entity_poly.pdbx_strand_id
1 'polypeptide(L)'
;MSLGTKTLWQPATREDYTLVRIGAAVRPPPLPVAPPLRLLIAAATGCDRAADMLGTALASEVRAHRLIVDRLLDADAVGVAQALGEEPCHLLHIIAPALAGLTGGPARAALPRLRLGRNIDPPALATILGEYPELRLITLATQDAESAVPMAGLAAALHEASGLATLALGDIDAAVAADFCASCYSALAAGEPSDLAVTYGRIQLADTANAWGAPQIFIGSGGEELFRLGASVPAPAPRPARPARSSEQRRPLRESDLTQPVRPLNRNHAGQSSATRPPTWPAWLTPRIVALIVAGLILIIMVSQSLQRPSAPPPPLTPTRFVRMTPVPIGTVPPGFPTLTLPTTTPRP
;
A
#
# COMPACT_ATOMS: atom_id res chain seq x y z
N MET A 1 9.36 43.15 -1.57
CA MET A 1 8.62 42.72 -2.77
C MET A 1 8.19 41.28 -2.54
N SER A 2 6.90 41.03 -2.26
CA SER A 2 6.39 39.66 -2.09
C SER A 2 5.76 39.18 -3.40
N LEU A 3 6.22 38.04 -3.88
CA LEU A 3 5.53 37.25 -4.90
C LEU A 3 4.20 36.78 -4.28
N GLY A 4 3.08 37.42 -4.64
CA GLY A 4 1.76 36.98 -4.17
C GLY A 4 0.62 38.01 -4.22
N THR A 5 0.91 39.30 -4.43
CA THR A 5 -0.13 40.35 -4.35
C THR A 5 -0.76 40.75 -5.68
N LYS A 6 -0.24 40.27 -6.82
CA LYS A 6 -0.79 40.59 -8.16
C LYS A 6 -1.44 39.42 -8.88
N THR A 7 -1.24 38.20 -8.39
CA THR A 7 -1.83 36.99 -8.96
C THR A 7 -2.59 36.32 -7.83
N LEU A 8 -3.91 36.30 -7.91
CA LEU A 8 -4.71 35.44 -7.04
C LEU A 8 -4.15 34.02 -7.19
N TRP A 9 -3.66 33.43 -6.11
CA TRP A 9 -3.29 32.04 -6.09
C TRP A 9 -4.55 31.23 -6.43
N GLN A 10 -4.64 30.76 -7.67
CA GLN A 10 -5.61 29.75 -8.07
C GLN A 10 -4.95 28.40 -7.83
N PRO A 11 -5.59 27.46 -7.12
CA PRO A 11 -5.09 26.09 -7.04
C PRO A 11 -4.97 25.57 -8.47
N ALA A 12 -3.78 25.09 -8.82
CA ALA A 12 -3.36 24.81 -10.19
C ALA A 12 -4.35 23.87 -10.90
N THR A 13 -5.10 24.43 -11.85
CA THR A 13 -5.98 23.72 -12.79
C THR A 13 -5.22 23.20 -14.01
N ARG A 14 -3.88 23.12 -13.96
CA ARG A 14 -3.06 22.59 -15.06
C ARG A 14 -2.48 21.23 -14.72
N GLU A 15 -2.62 20.37 -15.71
CA GLU A 15 -2.23 18.96 -15.86
C GLU A 15 -0.72 18.68 -15.70
N ASP A 16 0.06 19.67 -15.23
CA ASP A 16 1.52 19.71 -15.39
C ASP A 16 2.31 19.45 -14.08
N TYR A 17 1.63 19.22 -12.95
CA TYR A 17 2.33 18.88 -11.70
C TYR A 17 2.19 17.40 -11.38
N THR A 18 3.29 16.68 -11.56
CA THR A 18 3.55 15.41 -10.89
C THR A 18 3.42 15.62 -9.38
N LEU A 19 2.29 15.19 -8.79
CA LEU A 19 2.18 15.00 -7.34
C LEU A 19 3.11 13.83 -6.94
N VAL A 20 4.40 14.14 -6.91
CA VAL A 20 5.50 13.31 -6.43
C VAL A 20 5.84 13.81 -5.05
N ARG A 21 5.80 12.91 -4.08
CA ARG A 21 6.21 13.22 -2.71
C ARG A 21 7.63 12.72 -2.52
N ILE A 22 8.54 13.65 -2.31
CA ILE A 22 9.95 13.35 -2.06
C ILE A 22 10.13 13.04 -0.58
N GLY A 23 10.43 11.77 -0.27
CA GLY A 23 10.72 11.30 1.08
C GLY A 23 12.20 11.45 1.45
N ALA A 24 12.50 11.30 2.74
CA ALA A 24 13.88 11.35 3.26
C ALA A 24 14.61 10.00 3.19
N ALA A 25 13.90 8.94 2.79
CA ALA A 25 14.41 7.57 2.78
C ALA A 25 15.64 7.41 1.86
N VAL A 26 16.59 6.58 2.31
CA VAL A 26 17.76 6.21 1.50
C VAL A 26 17.29 5.29 0.37
N ARG A 27 17.31 5.82 -0.86
CA ARG A 27 16.86 5.09 -2.04
C ARG A 27 17.88 4.04 -2.49
N PRO A 28 17.42 2.88 -3.01
CA PRO A 28 18.31 1.99 -3.75
C PRO A 28 18.75 2.65 -5.07
N PRO A 29 19.94 2.30 -5.60
CA PRO A 29 20.34 2.76 -6.92
C PRO A 29 19.42 2.18 -8.02
N PRO A 30 19.32 2.87 -9.18
CA PRO A 30 18.60 2.34 -10.34
C PRO A 30 19.10 0.93 -10.69
N LEU A 31 18.18 0.00 -10.95
CA LEU A 31 18.53 -1.39 -11.27
C LEU A 31 18.87 -1.51 -12.76
N PRO A 32 20.10 -1.92 -13.15
CA PRO A 32 20.38 -2.33 -14.52
C PRO A 32 19.63 -3.63 -14.81
N VAL A 33 18.71 -3.60 -15.76
CA VAL A 33 17.85 -4.74 -16.07
C VAL A 33 17.66 -4.87 -17.58
N ALA A 34 17.76 -6.10 -18.07
CA ALA A 34 17.36 -6.41 -19.43
C ALA A 34 15.85 -6.66 -19.45
N PRO A 35 15.09 -6.09 -20.40
CA PRO A 35 13.67 -6.43 -20.54
C PRO A 35 13.50 -7.93 -20.80
N PRO A 36 12.35 -8.53 -20.43
CA PRO A 36 11.16 -7.90 -19.83
C PRO A 36 11.27 -7.57 -18.34
N LEU A 37 10.49 -6.59 -17.87
CA LEU A 37 10.31 -6.38 -16.43
C LEU A 37 9.37 -7.44 -15.85
N ARG A 38 9.66 -7.95 -14.65
CA ARG A 38 8.84 -8.94 -13.95
C ARG A 38 7.97 -8.23 -12.90
N LEU A 39 6.67 -8.42 -13.00
CA LEU A 39 5.63 -7.86 -12.13
C LEU A 39 4.91 -9.00 -11.41
N LEU A 40 4.89 -8.95 -10.08
CA LEU A 40 4.04 -9.80 -9.26
C LEU A 40 2.78 -9.03 -8.85
N ILE A 41 1.60 -9.53 -9.23
CA ILE A 41 0.30 -9.06 -8.74
C ILE A 41 -0.13 -9.98 -7.59
N ALA A 42 -0.12 -9.45 -6.37
CA ALA A 42 -0.54 -10.15 -5.16
C ALA A 42 -1.90 -9.62 -4.70
N ALA A 43 -2.94 -10.45 -4.81
CA ALA A 43 -4.30 -10.10 -4.41
C ALA A 43 -4.67 -10.83 -3.12
N ALA A 44 -5.05 -10.08 -2.09
CA ALA A 44 -5.61 -10.66 -0.87
C ALA A 44 -6.94 -11.37 -1.17
N THR A 45 -7.39 -12.22 -0.24
CA THR A 45 -8.65 -12.95 -0.37
C THR A 45 -9.83 -12.02 -0.66
N GLY A 46 -10.58 -12.36 -1.71
CA GLY A 46 -11.72 -11.58 -2.18
C GLY A 46 -11.37 -10.47 -3.18
N CYS A 47 -10.09 -10.24 -3.48
CA CYS A 47 -9.65 -9.21 -4.42
C CYS A 47 -9.33 -9.72 -5.84
N ASP A 48 -9.71 -10.97 -6.15
CA ASP A 48 -9.34 -11.64 -7.41
C ASP A 48 -9.80 -10.88 -8.66
N ARG A 49 -11.00 -10.30 -8.60
CA ARG A 49 -11.59 -9.55 -9.72
C ARG A 49 -10.71 -8.37 -10.16
N ALA A 50 -10.12 -7.60 -9.23
CA ALA A 50 -9.26 -6.48 -9.60
C ALA A 50 -7.93 -7.00 -10.17
N ALA A 51 -7.43 -8.13 -9.67
CA ALA A 51 -6.25 -8.77 -10.25
C ALA A 51 -6.51 -9.29 -11.67
N ASP A 52 -7.71 -9.82 -11.96
CA ASP A 52 -8.14 -10.22 -13.31
C ASP A 52 -8.20 -9.02 -14.26
N MET A 53 -8.76 -7.90 -13.80
CA MET A 53 -8.88 -6.68 -14.60
C MET A 53 -7.50 -6.10 -14.90
N LEU A 54 -6.61 -6.03 -13.91
CA LEU A 54 -5.22 -5.63 -14.12
C LEU A 54 -4.48 -6.58 -15.07
N GLY A 55 -4.63 -7.89 -14.89
CA GLY A 55 -4.04 -8.89 -15.78
C GLY A 55 -4.51 -8.74 -17.23
N THR A 56 -5.80 -8.42 -17.42
CA THR A 56 -6.38 -8.16 -18.74
C THR A 56 -5.83 -6.89 -19.37
N ALA A 57 -5.76 -5.80 -18.60
CA ALA A 57 -5.21 -4.52 -19.06
C ALA A 57 -3.73 -4.62 -19.47
N LEU A 58 -2.97 -5.53 -18.85
CA LEU A 58 -1.54 -5.77 -19.15
C LEU A 58 -1.30 -6.76 -20.31
N ALA A 59 -2.35 -7.33 -20.91
CA ALA A 59 -2.20 -8.39 -21.91
C ALA A 59 -1.48 -7.94 -23.19
N SER A 60 -1.52 -6.65 -23.57
CA SER A 60 -0.73 -6.12 -24.68
C SER A 60 0.77 -6.13 -24.37
N GLU A 61 1.14 -5.72 -23.15
CA GLU A 61 2.52 -5.59 -22.71
C GLU A 61 3.22 -6.94 -22.57
N VAL A 62 2.48 -7.96 -22.11
CA VAL A 62 3.01 -9.33 -22.05
C VAL A 62 3.19 -9.91 -23.44
N ARG A 63 2.22 -9.73 -24.34
CA ARG A 63 2.36 -10.17 -25.75
C ARG A 63 3.51 -9.47 -26.47
N ALA A 64 3.80 -8.22 -26.10
CA ALA A 64 4.94 -7.47 -26.62
C ALA A 64 6.28 -7.83 -25.96
N HIS A 65 6.32 -8.81 -25.04
CA HIS A 65 7.51 -9.20 -24.28
C HIS A 65 8.18 -8.04 -23.53
N ARG A 66 7.40 -7.04 -23.09
CA ARG A 66 7.87 -5.94 -22.25
C ARG A 66 7.70 -6.25 -20.77
N LEU A 67 6.66 -7.02 -20.43
CA LEU A 67 6.38 -7.48 -19.08
C LEU A 67 6.26 -9.00 -19.01
N ILE A 68 6.69 -9.57 -17.89
CA ILE A 68 6.27 -10.88 -17.40
C ILE A 68 5.40 -10.62 -16.19
N VAL A 69 4.17 -11.13 -16.21
CA VAL A 69 3.20 -10.90 -15.13
C VAL A 69 2.84 -12.23 -14.48
N ASP A 70 3.16 -12.31 -13.19
CA ASP A 70 2.81 -13.42 -12.33
C ASP A 70 1.68 -12.98 -11.38
N ARG A 71 0.71 -13.87 -11.13
CA ARG A 71 -0.42 -13.60 -10.23
C ARG A 71 -0.43 -14.54 -9.05
N LEU A 72 -0.45 -13.97 -7.86
CA LEU A 72 -0.66 -14.67 -6.59
C LEU A 72 -2.05 -14.30 -6.03
N LEU A 73 -2.96 -15.26 -6.07
CA LEU A 73 -4.30 -15.15 -5.47
C LEU A 73 -4.29 -15.59 -4.01
N ASP A 74 -5.26 -15.11 -3.23
CA ASP A 74 -5.32 -15.33 -1.78
C ASP A 74 -3.98 -15.04 -1.08
N ALA A 75 -3.34 -13.94 -1.48
CA ALA A 75 -2.03 -13.56 -1.05
C ALA A 75 -2.01 -13.29 0.47
N ASP A 76 -1.07 -13.93 1.14
CA ASP A 76 -0.66 -13.63 2.51
C ASP A 76 0.81 -13.18 2.51
N ALA A 77 1.30 -12.61 3.61
CA ALA A 77 2.68 -12.12 3.69
C ALA A 77 3.75 -13.20 3.43
N VAL A 78 3.46 -14.46 3.77
CA VAL A 78 4.38 -15.59 3.52
C VAL A 78 4.35 -15.97 2.05
N GLY A 79 3.18 -16.02 1.43
CA GLY A 79 3.00 -16.29 0.00
C GLY A 79 3.69 -15.23 -0.86
N VAL A 80 3.60 -13.95 -0.49
CA VAL A 80 4.33 -12.88 -1.19
C VAL A 80 5.84 -13.10 -1.09
N ALA A 81 6.37 -13.39 0.10
CA ALA A 81 7.80 -13.68 0.26
C ALA A 81 8.24 -14.91 -0.56
N GLN A 82 7.43 -15.97 -0.57
CA GLN A 82 7.72 -17.16 -1.36
C GLN A 82 7.76 -16.84 -2.85
N ALA A 83 6.73 -16.16 -3.38
CA ALA A 83 6.66 -15.79 -4.79
C ALA A 83 7.81 -14.86 -5.22
N LEU A 84 8.18 -13.89 -4.39
CA LEU A 84 9.34 -13.01 -4.65
C LEU A 84 10.67 -13.77 -4.60
N GLY A 85 10.74 -14.90 -3.91
CA GLY A 85 11.93 -15.74 -3.80
C GLY A 85 12.07 -16.78 -4.91
N GLU A 86 11.02 -17.05 -5.69
CA GLU A 86 11.05 -18.04 -6.78
C GLU A 86 11.79 -17.51 -8.00
N GLU A 87 11.47 -16.29 -8.42
CA GLU A 87 12.11 -15.62 -9.53
C GLU A 87 12.30 -14.13 -9.22
N PRO A 88 13.33 -13.48 -9.78
CA PRO A 88 13.60 -12.08 -9.47
C PRO A 88 12.46 -11.16 -9.89
N CYS A 89 12.02 -10.28 -9.01
CA CYS A 89 10.84 -9.45 -9.21
C CYS A 89 11.19 -7.97 -9.12
N HIS A 90 10.77 -7.18 -10.10
CA HIS A 90 11.11 -5.76 -10.21
C HIS A 90 9.99 -4.85 -9.68
N LEU A 91 8.75 -5.28 -9.88
CA LEU A 91 7.53 -4.55 -9.53
C LEU A 91 6.62 -5.44 -8.68
N LEU A 92 6.09 -4.92 -7.58
CA LEU A 92 5.08 -5.61 -6.76
C LEU A 92 3.80 -4.78 -6.73
N HIS A 93 2.68 -5.37 -7.13
CA HIS A 93 1.37 -4.75 -7.04
C HIS A 93 0.52 -5.52 -6.02
N ILE A 94 0.21 -4.89 -4.88
CA ILE A 94 -0.59 -5.50 -3.82
C ILE A 94 -2.01 -4.93 -3.85
N ILE A 95 -3.00 -5.80 -4.04
CA ILE A 95 -4.42 -5.47 -3.95
C ILE A 95 -4.94 -6.04 -2.65
N ALA A 96 -5.18 -5.18 -1.66
CA ALA A 96 -5.68 -5.63 -0.36
C ALA A 96 -6.42 -4.51 0.38
N PRO A 97 -7.42 -4.84 1.22
CA PRO A 97 -8.05 -3.86 2.09
C PRO A 97 -7.04 -3.27 3.08
N ALA A 98 -7.25 -2.02 3.47
CA ALA A 98 -6.39 -1.31 4.40
C ALA A 98 -7.20 -0.77 5.60
N LEU A 99 -6.63 -0.88 6.78
CA LEU A 99 -7.22 -0.39 8.02
C LEU A 99 -6.49 0.87 8.46
N ALA A 100 -7.25 1.90 8.84
CA ALA A 100 -6.69 3.10 9.44
C ALA A 100 -5.95 2.79 10.75
N GLY A 101 -4.93 3.60 11.06
CA GLY A 101 -4.24 3.53 12.34
C GLY A 101 -5.14 3.98 13.49
N LEU A 102 -4.80 3.55 14.71
CA LEU A 102 -5.48 3.94 15.93
C LEU A 102 -4.95 5.26 16.47
N THR A 103 -5.82 6.27 16.56
CA THR A 103 -5.51 7.54 17.22
C THR A 103 -5.31 7.33 18.72
N GLY A 104 -4.21 7.84 19.29
CA GLY A 104 -3.92 7.76 20.73
C GLY A 104 -3.35 6.42 21.21
N GLY A 105 -3.07 5.48 20.31
CA GLY A 105 -2.36 4.24 20.61
C GLY A 105 -0.83 4.38 20.63
N PRO A 106 -0.08 3.31 20.93
CA PRO A 106 1.37 3.31 20.77
C PRO A 106 1.75 3.62 19.31
N ALA A 107 2.95 4.16 19.06
CA ALA A 107 3.37 4.65 17.73
C ALA A 107 3.11 3.65 16.58
N ARG A 108 3.31 2.35 16.82
CA ARG A 108 3.05 1.27 15.85
C ARG A 108 1.57 1.01 15.58
N ALA A 109 0.69 1.31 16.53
CA ALA A 109 -0.76 1.23 16.36
C ALA A 109 -1.31 2.42 15.58
N ALA A 110 -0.63 3.57 15.59
CA ALA A 110 -1.01 4.76 14.82
C ALA A 110 -0.75 4.63 13.31
N LEU A 111 0.04 3.63 12.88
CA LEU A 111 0.27 3.36 11.47
C LEU A 111 -0.91 2.61 10.83
N PRO A 112 -1.28 2.94 9.59
CA PRO A 112 -2.24 2.15 8.82
C PRO A 112 -1.70 0.73 8.58
N ARG A 113 -2.59 -0.23 8.34
CA ARG A 113 -2.25 -1.65 8.17
C ARG A 113 -2.91 -2.24 6.94
N LEU A 114 -2.22 -3.14 6.27
CA LEU A 114 -2.73 -3.86 5.12
C LEU A 114 -3.28 -5.23 5.55
N ARG A 115 -4.41 -5.67 5.01
CA ARG A 115 -5.01 -6.99 5.27
C ARG A 115 -4.50 -8.01 4.26
N LEU A 116 -3.29 -8.52 4.48
CA LEU A 116 -2.65 -9.52 3.62
C LEU A 116 -2.57 -10.87 4.37
N GLY A 117 -3.70 -11.58 4.41
CA GLY A 117 -3.96 -12.67 5.34
C GLY A 117 -4.16 -12.15 6.78
N ARG A 118 -3.06 -11.73 7.42
CA ARG A 118 -3.09 -11.01 8.71
C ARG A 118 -2.86 -9.51 8.49
N ASN A 119 -3.23 -8.70 9.48
CA ASN A 119 -2.92 -7.27 9.47
C ASN A 119 -1.39 -7.10 9.54
N ILE A 120 -0.80 -6.52 8.50
CA ILE A 120 0.62 -6.21 8.43
C ILE A 120 0.82 -4.70 8.41
N ASP A 121 1.76 -4.22 9.21
CA ASP A 121 2.16 -2.81 9.21
C ASP A 121 3.32 -2.54 8.24
N PRO A 122 3.53 -1.27 7.82
CA PRO A 122 4.59 -0.93 6.88
C PRO A 122 5.99 -1.39 7.29
N PRO A 123 6.44 -1.26 8.56
CA PRO A 123 7.76 -1.75 8.96
C PRO A 123 7.92 -3.27 8.84
N ALA A 124 6.88 -4.04 9.20
CA ALA A 124 6.90 -5.49 9.03
C ALA A 124 6.93 -5.89 7.55
N LEU A 125 6.17 -5.20 6.69
CA LEU A 125 6.19 -5.43 5.25
C LEU A 125 7.56 -5.05 4.65
N ALA A 126 8.12 -3.89 5.04
CA ALA A 126 9.45 -3.46 4.62
C ALA A 126 10.55 -4.47 4.99
N THR A 127 10.45 -5.09 6.16
CA THR A 127 11.40 -6.14 6.58
C THR A 127 11.38 -7.33 5.63
N ILE A 128 10.19 -7.77 5.19
CA ILE A 128 10.05 -8.86 4.22
C ILE A 128 10.62 -8.41 2.86
N LEU A 129 10.24 -7.22 2.40
CA LEU A 129 10.62 -6.73 1.06
C LEU A 129 12.11 -6.39 0.95
N GLY A 130 12.77 -6.04 2.05
CA GLY A 130 14.20 -5.77 2.10
C GLY A 130 15.10 -6.96 1.76
N GLU A 131 14.56 -8.18 1.74
CA GLU A 131 15.27 -9.39 1.32
C GLU A 131 15.40 -9.51 -0.21
N TYR A 132 14.69 -8.67 -0.98
CA TYR A 132 14.60 -8.77 -2.44
C TYR A 132 15.23 -7.53 -3.12
N PRO A 133 16.55 -7.54 -3.38
CA PRO A 133 17.29 -6.36 -3.83
C PRO A 133 16.98 -5.92 -5.26
N GLU A 134 16.15 -6.65 -6.01
CA GLU A 134 15.72 -6.32 -7.37
C GLU A 134 14.39 -5.57 -7.40
N LEU A 135 13.62 -5.60 -6.31
CA LEU A 135 12.37 -4.87 -6.21
C LEU A 135 12.65 -3.36 -6.21
N ARG A 136 11.91 -2.59 -7.01
CA ARG A 136 12.08 -1.12 -7.10
C ARG A 136 10.80 -0.34 -6.86
N LEU A 137 9.65 -0.89 -7.23
CA LEU A 137 8.34 -0.24 -7.06
C LEU A 137 7.35 -1.17 -6.38
N ILE A 138 6.61 -0.61 -5.42
CA ILE A 138 5.46 -1.24 -4.79
C ILE A 138 4.22 -0.40 -5.09
N THR A 139 3.21 -0.99 -5.71
CA THR A 139 1.89 -0.38 -5.90
C THR A 139 0.91 -0.96 -4.90
N LEU A 140 0.18 -0.11 -4.20
CA LEU A 140 -0.81 -0.45 -3.20
C LEU A 140 -2.19 -0.02 -3.70
N ALA A 141 -3.09 -0.97 -3.83
CA ALA A 141 -4.44 -0.79 -4.33
C ALA A 141 -5.46 -1.47 -3.42
N THR A 142 -6.70 -1.00 -3.51
CA THR A 142 -7.85 -1.57 -2.82
C THR A 142 -9.05 -1.60 -3.76
N GLN A 143 -10.00 -2.49 -3.49
CA GLN A 143 -11.32 -2.49 -4.14
C GLN A 143 -12.40 -1.82 -3.30
N ASP A 144 -12.07 -1.51 -2.04
CA ASP A 144 -12.98 -0.93 -1.06
C ASP A 144 -12.64 0.54 -0.85
N ALA A 145 -13.65 1.41 -0.98
CA ALA A 145 -13.53 2.85 -0.84
C ALA A 145 -13.14 3.27 0.58
N GLU A 146 -13.61 2.56 1.63
CA GLU A 146 -13.21 2.84 3.01
C GLU A 146 -11.71 2.60 3.22
N SER A 147 -11.20 1.56 2.58
CA SER A 147 -9.78 1.20 2.55
C SER A 147 -8.92 2.14 1.70
N ALA A 148 -9.50 2.99 0.84
CA ALA A 148 -8.74 3.88 -0.03
C ALA A 148 -8.11 5.06 0.74
N VAL A 149 -8.81 5.56 1.77
CA VAL A 149 -8.37 6.68 2.61
C VAL A 149 -7.01 6.40 3.29
N PRO A 150 -6.79 5.26 3.98
CA PRO A 150 -5.49 4.98 4.61
C PRO A 150 -4.37 4.62 3.62
N MET A 151 -4.67 4.40 2.33
CA MET A 151 -3.70 3.84 1.37
C MET A 151 -2.51 4.76 1.11
N ALA A 152 -2.74 6.07 0.97
CA ALA A 152 -1.65 7.04 0.79
C ALA A 152 -0.74 7.10 2.02
N GLY A 153 -1.30 7.03 3.23
CA GLY A 153 -0.51 6.98 4.48
C GLY A 153 0.29 5.69 4.61
N LEU A 154 -0.28 4.56 4.16
CA LEU A 154 0.40 3.27 4.13
C LEU A 154 1.59 3.30 3.15
N ALA A 155 1.39 3.82 1.94
CA ALA A 155 2.44 3.98 0.94
C ALA A 155 3.57 4.88 1.43
N ALA A 156 3.24 6.03 2.04
CA ALA A 156 4.22 6.94 2.64
C ALA A 156 5.07 6.23 3.71
N ALA A 157 4.41 5.56 4.67
CA ALA A 157 5.09 4.86 5.76
C ALA A 157 5.93 3.67 5.25
N LEU A 158 5.50 3.00 4.18
CA LEU A 158 6.25 1.93 3.55
C LEU A 158 7.46 2.45 2.79
N HIS A 159 7.34 3.59 2.11
CA HIS A 159 8.46 4.27 1.47
C HIS A 159 9.52 4.64 2.50
N GLU A 160 9.13 5.29 3.60
CA GLU A 160 10.06 5.67 4.68
C GLU A 160 10.73 4.45 5.33
N ALA A 161 10.03 3.33 5.47
CA ALA A 161 10.57 2.11 6.09
C ALA A 161 11.47 1.28 5.15
N SER A 162 11.25 1.32 3.83
CA SER A 162 11.92 0.44 2.87
C SER A 162 12.89 1.15 1.92
N GLY A 163 12.73 2.46 1.71
CA GLY A 163 13.44 3.21 0.66
C GLY A 163 12.98 2.92 -0.77
N LEU A 164 12.07 1.95 -0.97
CA LEU A 164 11.51 1.60 -2.27
C LEU A 164 10.52 2.67 -2.73
N ALA A 165 10.38 2.85 -4.05
CA ALA A 165 9.30 3.69 -4.56
C ALA A 165 7.96 3.04 -4.23
N THR A 166 7.00 3.83 -3.73
CA THR A 166 5.66 3.33 -3.42
C THR A 166 4.60 4.18 -4.10
N LEU A 167 3.57 3.53 -4.63
CA LEU A 167 2.45 4.15 -5.32
C LEU A 167 1.16 3.70 -4.65
N ALA A 168 0.35 4.64 -4.18
CA ALA A 168 -1.00 4.37 -3.70
C ALA A 168 -2.02 4.70 -4.78
N LEU A 169 -2.92 3.78 -5.08
CA LEU A 169 -4.12 4.05 -5.87
C LEU A 169 -5.23 4.43 -4.87
N GLY A 170 -5.66 5.69 -4.90
CA GLY A 170 -6.72 6.19 -4.01
C GLY A 170 -8.10 5.60 -4.33
N ASP A 171 -9.17 6.37 -4.08
CA ASP A 171 -10.53 5.90 -4.35
C ASP A 171 -10.84 5.95 -5.85
N ILE A 172 -10.57 4.84 -6.54
CA ILE A 172 -10.73 4.67 -7.99
C ILE A 172 -11.32 3.28 -8.26
N ASP A 173 -12.25 3.20 -9.22
CA ASP A 173 -12.80 1.92 -9.67
C ASP A 173 -11.69 0.97 -10.18
N ALA A 174 -11.86 -0.33 -9.97
CA ALA A 174 -10.86 -1.34 -10.31
C ALA A 174 -10.53 -1.40 -11.81
N ALA A 175 -11.50 -1.15 -12.71
CA ALA A 175 -11.23 -1.10 -14.16
C ALA A 175 -10.31 0.07 -14.49
N VAL A 176 -10.68 1.23 -13.96
CA VAL A 176 -10.01 2.50 -14.20
C VAL A 176 -8.60 2.48 -13.60
N ALA A 177 -8.44 1.89 -12.41
CA ALA A 177 -7.16 1.65 -11.77
C ALA A 177 -6.28 0.69 -12.59
N ALA A 178 -6.87 -0.35 -13.20
CA ALA A 178 -6.15 -1.28 -14.08
C ALA A 178 -5.61 -0.57 -15.34
N ASP A 179 -6.41 0.28 -15.99
CA ASP A 179 -6.00 1.05 -17.17
C ASP A 179 -4.89 2.06 -16.81
N PHE A 180 -5.03 2.77 -15.69
CA PHE A 180 -3.99 3.63 -15.14
C PHE A 180 -2.67 2.87 -14.94
N CYS A 181 -2.74 1.69 -14.29
CA CYS A 181 -1.57 0.87 -14.03
C CYS A 181 -0.95 0.29 -15.30
N ALA A 182 -1.75 -0.09 -16.30
CA ALA A 182 -1.25 -0.58 -17.57
C ALA A 182 -0.44 0.50 -18.31
N SER A 183 -0.96 1.73 -18.37
CA SER A 183 -0.23 2.87 -18.93
C SER A 183 1.07 3.15 -18.17
N CYS A 184 1.01 3.18 -16.83
CA CYS A 184 2.17 3.39 -15.98
C CYS A 184 3.25 2.29 -16.15
N TYR A 185 2.88 1.02 -16.10
CA TYR A 185 3.82 -0.09 -16.23
C TYR A 185 4.39 -0.23 -17.64
N SER A 186 3.60 0.11 -18.68
CA SER A 186 4.10 0.21 -20.05
C SER A 186 5.21 1.28 -20.16
N ALA A 187 5.00 2.46 -19.58
CA ALA A 187 6.01 3.52 -19.57
C ALA A 187 7.28 3.11 -18.81
N LEU A 188 7.15 2.48 -17.63
CA LEU A 188 8.31 1.94 -16.89
C LEU A 188 9.07 0.88 -17.70
N ALA A 189 8.36 -0.01 -18.40
CA ALA A 189 8.97 -1.03 -19.24
C ALA A 189 9.64 -0.46 -20.50
N ALA A 190 9.30 0.77 -20.89
CA ALA A 190 9.99 1.55 -21.91
C ALA A 190 11.21 2.33 -21.38
N GLY A 191 11.43 2.33 -20.06
CA GLY A 191 12.56 3.00 -19.41
C GLY A 191 12.28 4.43 -19.00
N GLU A 192 11.02 4.85 -19.03
CA GLU A 192 10.61 6.16 -18.54
C GLU A 192 10.81 6.25 -17.01
N PRO A 193 11.16 7.43 -16.49
CA PRO A 193 11.25 7.66 -15.05
C PRO A 193 9.86 7.53 -14.40
N SER A 194 9.84 7.17 -13.13
CA SER A 194 8.63 6.78 -12.41
C SER A 194 7.61 7.90 -12.25
N ASP A 195 8.05 9.15 -12.17
CA ASP A 195 7.18 10.32 -12.14
C ASP A 195 6.48 10.55 -13.49
N LEU A 196 7.19 10.41 -14.61
CA LEU A 196 6.58 10.45 -15.94
C LEU A 196 5.66 9.25 -16.18
N ALA A 197 6.04 8.04 -15.76
CA ALA A 197 5.19 6.86 -15.86
C ALA A 197 3.84 7.04 -15.13
N VAL A 198 3.86 7.60 -13.92
CA VAL A 198 2.63 7.95 -13.19
C VAL A 198 1.83 9.03 -13.91
N THR A 199 2.51 9.99 -14.55
CA THR A 199 1.86 11.05 -15.35
C THR A 199 1.08 10.46 -16.52
N TYR A 200 1.67 9.52 -17.28
CA TYR A 200 0.96 8.82 -18.36
C TYR A 200 -0.26 8.05 -17.85
N GLY A 201 -0.16 7.44 -16.67
CA GLY A 201 -1.33 6.86 -16.00
C GLY A 201 -2.41 7.91 -15.70
N ARG A 202 -2.03 9.08 -15.15
CA ARG A 202 -2.98 10.13 -14.79
C ARG A 202 -3.68 10.76 -16.00
N ILE A 203 -3.00 10.86 -17.14
CA ILE A 203 -3.62 11.29 -18.41
C ILE A 203 -4.80 10.37 -18.76
N GLN A 204 -4.62 9.05 -18.65
CA GLN A 204 -5.69 8.07 -18.86
C GLN A 204 -6.90 8.28 -17.91
N LEU A 205 -6.66 8.73 -16.68
CA LEU A 205 -7.71 9.05 -15.71
C LEU A 205 -8.43 10.37 -16.03
N ALA A 206 -7.69 11.38 -16.51
CA ALA A 206 -8.25 12.68 -16.87
C ALA A 206 -9.23 12.54 -18.05
N ASP A 207 -8.89 11.73 -19.05
CA ASP A 207 -9.72 11.46 -20.22
C ASP A 207 -11.06 10.80 -19.88
N THR A 208 -11.14 10.16 -18.71
CA THR A 208 -12.34 9.46 -18.21
C THR A 208 -13.10 10.24 -17.13
N ALA A 209 -12.74 11.52 -16.90
CA ALA A 209 -13.29 12.39 -15.85
C ALA A 209 -13.22 11.79 -14.43
N ASN A 210 -12.28 10.87 -14.21
CA ASN A 210 -12.06 10.22 -12.93
C ASN A 210 -11.14 11.05 -12.03
N ALA A 211 -10.98 10.61 -10.78
CA ALA A 211 -10.12 11.24 -9.78
C ALA A 211 -8.62 11.12 -10.14
N TRP A 212 -8.17 11.85 -11.17
CA TRP A 212 -6.80 11.80 -11.70
C TRP A 212 -5.73 12.13 -10.66
N GLY A 213 -6.07 12.90 -9.62
CA GLY A 213 -5.20 13.23 -8.49
C GLY A 213 -5.16 12.16 -7.38
N ALA A 214 -5.98 11.11 -7.46
CA ALA A 214 -6.05 10.07 -6.44
C ALA A 214 -4.78 9.21 -6.37
N PRO A 215 -4.14 8.79 -7.48
CA PRO A 215 -2.87 8.08 -7.40
C PRO A 215 -1.76 8.98 -6.85
N GLN A 216 -1.01 8.51 -5.85
CA GLN A 216 0.09 9.26 -5.24
C GLN A 216 1.35 8.39 -5.19
N ILE A 217 2.45 8.90 -5.76
CA ILE A 217 3.76 8.24 -5.73
C ILE A 217 4.68 8.92 -4.71
N PHE A 218 5.42 8.08 -3.98
CA PHE A 218 6.45 8.46 -3.03
C PHE A 218 7.79 7.90 -3.52
N ILE A 219 8.76 8.78 -3.71
CA ILE A 219 10.12 8.43 -4.13
C ILE A 219 11.13 9.18 -3.28
N GLY A 220 12.33 8.64 -3.13
CA GLY A 220 13.44 9.38 -2.53
C GLY A 220 13.93 10.45 -3.52
N SER A 221 14.55 11.52 -3.01
CA SER A 221 15.15 12.56 -3.85
C SER A 221 16.08 11.92 -4.89
N GLY A 222 15.94 12.23 -6.19
CA GLY A 222 16.72 11.64 -7.29
C GLY A 222 16.34 10.20 -7.66
N GLY A 223 15.28 9.66 -7.05
CA GLY A 223 14.79 8.29 -7.22
C GLY A 223 13.79 8.12 -8.35
N GLU A 224 13.74 9.05 -9.30
CA GLU A 224 12.81 9.01 -10.43
C GLU A 224 13.17 7.84 -11.36
N GLU A 225 14.47 7.63 -11.61
CA GLU A 225 15.00 6.52 -12.42
C GLU A 225 15.04 5.21 -11.61
N LEU A 226 14.04 4.33 -11.80
CA LEU A 226 14.00 3.04 -11.11
C LEU A 226 14.84 1.96 -11.80
N PHE A 227 14.91 2.02 -13.14
CA PHE A 227 15.52 1.00 -13.98
C PHE A 227 16.44 1.63 -15.01
N ARG A 228 17.54 0.95 -15.33
CA ARG A 228 18.40 1.26 -16.47
C ARG A 228 18.28 0.15 -17.50
N LEU A 229 17.40 0.33 -18.46
CA LEU A 229 17.17 -0.64 -19.52
C LEU A 229 18.34 -0.64 -20.51
N GLY A 230 18.79 -1.82 -20.92
CA GLY A 230 19.84 -1.98 -21.93
C GLY A 230 21.26 -1.68 -21.44
N ALA A 231 21.45 -1.27 -20.18
CA ALA A 231 22.77 -1.20 -19.57
C ALA A 231 23.30 -2.63 -19.36
N SER A 232 24.41 -2.97 -20.01
CA SER A 232 25.11 -4.24 -19.76
C SER A 232 25.40 -4.36 -18.27
N VAL A 233 24.90 -5.44 -17.65
CA VAL A 233 25.25 -5.79 -16.27
C VAL A 233 26.78 -5.92 -16.22
N PRO A 234 27.50 -5.13 -15.40
CA PRO A 234 28.92 -5.35 -15.20
C PRO A 234 29.10 -6.80 -14.75
N ALA A 235 29.93 -7.57 -15.46
CA ALA A 235 30.16 -8.97 -15.15
C ALA A 235 30.42 -9.12 -13.64
N PRO A 236 29.69 -10.00 -12.93
CA PRO A 236 29.89 -10.17 -11.50
C PRO A 236 31.36 -10.50 -11.24
N ALA A 237 32.01 -9.75 -10.34
CA ALA A 237 33.32 -10.14 -9.85
C ALA A 237 33.23 -11.58 -9.30
N PRO A 238 34.21 -12.46 -9.58
CA PRO A 238 34.16 -13.86 -9.18
C PRO A 238 33.99 -13.96 -7.66
N ARG A 239 32.82 -14.44 -7.23
CA ARG A 239 32.57 -14.74 -5.82
C ARG A 239 33.41 -15.96 -5.44
N PRO A 240 34.09 -15.97 -4.27
CA PRO A 240 34.73 -17.19 -3.78
C PRO A 240 33.68 -18.29 -3.65
N ALA A 241 34.02 -19.46 -4.19
CA ALA A 241 33.14 -20.61 -4.31
C ALA A 241 32.58 -21.01 -2.94
N ARG A 242 31.26 -20.87 -2.76
CA ARG A 242 30.53 -21.52 -1.68
C ARG A 242 30.47 -23.01 -2.03
N PRO A 243 30.75 -23.94 -1.09
CA PRO A 243 30.75 -25.36 -1.41
C PRO A 243 29.37 -25.79 -1.92
N ALA A 244 29.39 -26.43 -3.09
CA ALA A 244 28.22 -26.92 -3.80
C ALA A 244 27.45 -27.91 -2.91
N ARG A 245 26.18 -27.59 -2.61
CA ARG A 245 25.23 -28.61 -2.18
C ARG A 245 24.67 -29.27 -3.42
N SER A 246 25.11 -30.51 -3.63
CA SER A 246 24.59 -31.44 -4.61
C SER A 246 23.14 -31.79 -4.27
N SER A 247 22.23 -31.48 -5.17
CA SER A 247 21.09 -32.36 -5.48
C SER A 247 20.45 -31.89 -6.78
N GLU A 248 20.77 -32.63 -7.83
CA GLU A 248 20.04 -32.66 -9.09
C GLU A 248 18.56 -32.90 -8.82
N GLN A 249 17.71 -31.96 -9.23
CA GLN A 249 16.35 -32.29 -9.60
C GLN A 249 16.06 -31.59 -10.92
N ARG A 250 16.47 -32.28 -11.99
CA ARG A 250 16.15 -31.96 -13.38
C ARG A 250 14.62 -31.94 -13.51
N ARG A 251 14.03 -30.74 -13.45
CA ARG A 251 12.60 -30.54 -13.71
C ARG A 251 12.37 -30.74 -15.22
N PRO A 252 11.35 -31.50 -15.65
CA PRO A 252 11.00 -31.56 -17.05
C PRO A 252 10.60 -30.17 -17.55
N LEU A 253 11.04 -29.84 -18.77
CA LEU A 253 10.63 -28.68 -19.54
C LEU A 253 9.10 -28.68 -19.60
N ARG A 254 8.46 -27.87 -18.76
CA ARG A 254 7.00 -27.75 -18.71
C ARG A 254 6.62 -26.87 -19.88
N GLU A 255 6.03 -27.48 -20.90
CA GLU A 255 5.46 -26.82 -22.06
C GLU A 255 4.49 -25.75 -21.56
N SER A 256 4.91 -24.50 -21.70
CA SER A 256 4.17 -23.34 -21.24
C SER A 256 3.01 -23.16 -22.21
N ASP A 257 1.79 -23.31 -21.73
CA ASP A 257 0.58 -23.06 -22.51
C ASP A 257 0.57 -21.57 -22.93
N LEU A 258 0.93 -21.31 -24.19
CA LEU A 258 1.12 -19.97 -24.77
C LEU A 258 -0.20 -19.19 -24.92
N THR A 259 -1.32 -19.74 -24.47
CA THR A 259 -2.65 -19.15 -24.64
C THR A 259 -3.09 -18.27 -23.47
N GLN A 260 -2.43 -18.33 -22.31
CA GLN A 260 -2.71 -17.43 -21.18
C GLN A 260 -1.63 -16.35 -21.04
N PRO A 261 -1.97 -15.06 -21.28
CA PRO A 261 -0.99 -13.97 -21.21
C PRO A 261 -0.53 -13.66 -19.79
N VAL A 262 -1.14 -14.24 -18.76
CA VAL A 262 -0.75 -14.01 -17.35
C VAL A 262 -0.68 -15.35 -16.65
N ARG A 263 0.45 -15.64 -15.99
CA ARG A 263 0.66 -16.92 -15.31
C ARG A 263 0.00 -16.90 -13.92
N PRO A 264 -0.97 -17.78 -13.64
CA PRO A 264 -1.38 -18.02 -12.27
C PRO A 264 -0.28 -18.82 -11.55
N LEU A 265 0.22 -18.30 -10.42
CA LEU A 265 0.99 -19.10 -9.48
C LEU A 265 0.04 -20.05 -8.76
N ASN A 266 -0.07 -21.27 -9.28
CA ASN A 266 -0.93 -22.27 -8.70
C ASN A 266 -0.32 -22.84 -7.41
N ARG A 267 -0.91 -22.52 -6.25
CA ARG A 267 -0.53 -23.05 -4.93
C ARG A 267 -0.78 -24.56 -4.78
N ASN A 268 -1.43 -25.22 -5.76
CA ASN A 268 -1.81 -26.64 -5.69
C ASN A 268 -0.64 -27.63 -5.94
N HIS A 269 0.59 -27.32 -5.54
CA HIS A 269 1.67 -28.30 -5.39
C HIS A 269 1.86 -28.73 -3.94
N ALA A 270 0.74 -29.02 -3.27
CA ALA A 270 0.68 -29.77 -2.02
C ALA A 270 -0.50 -30.75 -2.07
N GLY A 271 -0.44 -31.67 -3.04
CA GLY A 271 -1.50 -32.66 -3.28
C GLY A 271 -0.96 -33.98 -3.83
N GLN A 272 0.24 -34.39 -3.44
CA GLN A 272 0.66 -35.79 -3.54
C GLN A 272 0.71 -36.37 -2.12
N SER A 273 -0.33 -37.15 -1.86
CA SER A 273 -0.48 -38.17 -0.83
C SER A 273 0.85 -38.70 -0.29
N SER A 274 1.24 -38.19 0.88
CA SER A 274 2.24 -38.82 1.75
C SER A 274 1.59 -39.03 3.12
N ALA A 275 1.67 -40.28 3.57
CA ALA A 275 1.02 -40.80 4.75
C ALA A 275 1.15 -39.91 6.00
N THR A 276 0.06 -39.81 6.74
CA THR A 276 -0.12 -39.09 7.99
C THR A 276 0.94 -39.52 9.02
N ARG A 277 1.93 -38.67 9.25
CA ARG A 277 2.82 -38.77 10.41
C ARG A 277 2.23 -37.90 11.53
N PRO A 278 2.14 -38.40 12.78
CA PRO A 278 1.52 -37.64 13.86
C PRO A 278 2.30 -36.33 14.11
N PRO A 279 1.60 -35.26 14.52
CA PRO A 279 2.23 -33.97 14.75
C PRO A 279 3.27 -34.11 15.86
N THR A 280 4.54 -33.89 15.53
CA THR A 280 5.60 -33.73 16.52
C THR A 280 5.50 -32.33 17.10
N TRP A 281 5.00 -32.23 18.32
CA TRP A 281 4.95 -30.98 19.07
C TRP A 281 6.39 -30.52 19.37
N PRO A 282 6.69 -29.22 19.27
CA PRO A 282 8.05 -28.74 19.46
C PRO A 282 8.45 -28.85 20.95
N ALA A 283 9.62 -29.42 21.20
CA ALA A 283 10.13 -29.88 22.50
C ALA A 283 10.33 -28.81 23.59
N TRP A 284 9.90 -27.57 23.35
CA TRP A 284 10.00 -26.46 24.30
C TRP A 284 8.67 -26.15 25.02
N LEU A 285 7.54 -26.74 24.58
CA LEU A 285 6.29 -26.74 25.35
C LEU A 285 6.38 -27.75 26.50
N THR A 286 7.16 -27.39 27.52
CA THR A 286 7.10 -28.09 28.80
C THR A 286 5.72 -27.90 29.43
N PRO A 287 5.17 -28.89 30.15
CA PRO A 287 3.83 -28.81 30.76
C PRO A 287 3.64 -27.60 31.68
N ARG A 288 4.74 -27.01 32.19
CA ARG A 288 4.73 -25.75 32.94
C ARG A 288 4.27 -24.55 32.13
N ILE A 289 4.61 -24.45 30.84
CA ILE A 289 4.21 -23.32 29.98
C ILE A 289 2.71 -23.40 29.68
N VAL A 290 2.20 -24.61 29.40
CA VAL A 290 0.76 -24.83 29.20
C VAL A 290 -0.03 -24.46 30.46
N ALA A 291 0.44 -24.88 31.64
CA ALA A 291 -0.19 -24.51 32.91
C ALA A 291 -0.18 -22.99 33.16
N LEU A 292 0.91 -22.28 32.80
CA LEU A 292 0.99 -20.82 32.91
C LEU A 292 0.03 -20.10 31.96
N ILE A 293 -0.10 -20.58 30.72
CA ILE A 293 -1.04 -20.02 29.75
C ILE A 293 -2.48 -20.18 30.26
N VAL A 294 -2.84 -21.38 30.75
CA VAL A 294 -4.18 -21.66 31.30
C VAL A 294 -4.45 -20.80 32.55
N ALA A 295 -3.50 -20.70 33.49
CA ALA A 295 -3.64 -19.88 34.68
C ALA A 295 -3.79 -18.38 34.35
N GLY A 296 -3.03 -17.88 33.37
CA GLY A 296 -3.16 -16.51 32.89
C GLY A 296 -4.53 -16.24 32.26
N LEU A 297 -5.05 -17.19 31.50
CA LEU A 297 -6.38 -17.07 30.87
C LEU A 297 -7.51 -17.05 31.91
N ILE A 298 -7.41 -17.87 32.96
CA ILE A 298 -8.35 -17.87 34.09
C ILE A 298 -8.31 -16.52 34.84
N LEU A 299 -7.12 -15.97 35.08
CA LEU A 299 -6.96 -14.67 35.74
C LEU A 299 -7.62 -13.54 34.94
N ILE A 300 -7.42 -13.52 33.61
CA ILE A 300 -8.03 -12.52 32.72
C ILE A 300 -9.56 -12.60 32.79
N ILE A 301 -10.12 -13.81 32.78
CA ILE A 301 -11.58 -14.01 32.88
C ILE A 301 -12.10 -13.52 34.24
N MET A 302 -11.42 -13.82 35.35
CA MET A 302 -11.85 -13.33 36.67
C MET A 302 -11.81 -11.79 36.78
N VAL A 303 -10.77 -11.14 36.26
CA VAL A 303 -10.68 -9.68 36.26
C VAL A 303 -11.77 -9.07 35.39
N SER A 304 -12.06 -9.68 34.24
CA SER A 304 -13.14 -9.23 33.35
C SER A 304 -14.51 -9.30 34.04
N GLN A 305 -14.80 -10.39 34.77
CA GLN A 305 -16.05 -10.53 35.52
C GLN A 305 -16.15 -9.57 36.72
N SER A 306 -15.03 -9.24 37.37
CA SER A 306 -14.98 -8.26 38.45
C SER A 306 -15.36 -6.85 37.98
N LEU A 307 -14.95 -6.47 36.77
CA LEU A 307 -15.23 -5.15 36.21
C LEU A 307 -16.65 -4.99 35.67
N GLN A 308 -17.36 -6.10 35.45
CA GLN A 308 -18.73 -6.09 34.91
C GLN A 308 -19.83 -6.05 35.99
N ARG A 309 -19.49 -5.84 37.28
CA ARG A 309 -20.52 -5.63 38.30
C ARG A 309 -21.31 -4.35 38.00
N PRO A 310 -22.65 -4.43 37.84
CA PRO A 310 -23.47 -3.24 37.62
C PRO A 310 -23.37 -2.30 38.83
N SER A 311 -23.00 -1.05 38.60
CA SER A 311 -23.12 0.03 39.59
C SER A 311 -24.57 0.13 40.06
N ALA A 312 -24.73 0.31 41.37
CA ALA A 312 -26.00 0.47 42.05
C ALA A 312 -26.89 1.54 41.37
N PRO A 313 -28.23 1.38 41.41
CA PRO A 313 -29.15 2.35 40.81
C PRO A 313 -29.01 3.72 41.48
N PRO A 314 -29.14 4.82 40.71
CA PRO A 314 -29.00 6.18 41.21
C PRO A 314 -30.12 6.51 42.23
N PRO A 315 -29.84 7.33 43.25
CA PRO A 315 -30.85 7.79 44.18
C PRO A 315 -31.89 8.69 43.49
N PRO A 316 -33.14 8.74 43.98
CA PRO A 316 -34.21 9.50 43.38
C PRO A 316 -33.93 11.02 43.36
N LEU A 317 -34.31 11.66 42.26
CA LEU A 317 -34.15 13.09 42.00
C LEU A 317 -34.98 13.94 42.97
N THR A 318 -34.30 14.70 43.83
CA THR A 318 -34.88 15.78 44.62
C THR A 318 -35.13 17.00 43.71
N PRO A 319 -36.33 17.61 43.70
CA PRO A 319 -36.63 18.76 42.84
C PRO A 319 -35.84 20.00 43.29
N THR A 320 -34.84 20.41 42.51
CA THR A 320 -34.10 21.65 42.76
C THR A 320 -34.87 22.83 42.17
N ARG A 321 -35.11 23.84 43.03
CA ARG A 321 -35.79 25.11 42.75
C ARG A 321 -35.29 25.80 41.48
N PHE A 322 -36.24 26.30 40.68
CA PHE A 322 -35.98 27.23 39.60
C PHE A 322 -35.35 28.53 40.14
N VAL A 323 -34.11 28.81 39.72
CA VAL A 323 -33.49 30.12 39.88
C VAL A 323 -34.05 31.03 38.79
N ARG A 324 -34.74 32.08 39.22
CA ARG A 324 -35.30 33.15 38.42
C ARG A 324 -34.17 33.97 37.82
N MET A 325 -33.88 33.82 36.53
CA MET A 325 -32.97 34.73 35.82
C MET A 325 -33.67 36.06 35.57
N THR A 326 -33.12 37.12 36.14
CA THR A 326 -33.44 38.52 35.81
C THR A 326 -32.89 38.88 34.42
N PRO A 327 -33.63 39.61 33.58
CA PRO A 327 -33.14 40.03 32.27
C PRO A 327 -32.02 41.07 32.40
N VAL A 328 -30.91 40.84 31.68
CA VAL A 328 -29.80 41.78 31.53
C VAL A 328 -30.17 42.80 30.45
N PRO A 329 -29.98 44.12 30.69
CA PRO A 329 -30.30 45.15 29.72
C PRO A 329 -29.35 45.14 28.51
N ILE A 330 -29.94 45.33 27.33
CA ILE A 330 -29.27 45.53 26.04
C ILE A 330 -28.55 46.88 26.08
N GLY A 331 -27.23 46.86 25.87
CA GLY A 331 -26.49 48.07 25.56
C GLY A 331 -25.06 48.06 26.05
N THR A 332 -24.12 47.68 25.18
CA THR A 332 -22.88 48.41 24.84
C THR A 332 -21.97 47.50 24.02
N VAL A 333 -21.74 47.88 22.77
CA VAL A 333 -20.80 47.24 21.84
C VAL A 333 -19.39 47.72 22.21
N PRO A 334 -18.40 46.82 22.45
CA PRO A 334 -17.03 47.26 22.65
C PRO A 334 -16.41 47.74 21.31
N PRO A 335 -15.62 48.82 21.31
CA PRO A 335 -14.95 49.32 20.12
C PRO A 335 -13.75 48.43 19.81
N GLY A 336 -13.64 47.90 18.59
CA GLY A 336 -12.43 47.18 18.21
C GLY A 336 -12.46 46.23 17.02
N PHE A 337 -13.60 46.05 16.34
CA PHE A 337 -13.63 45.25 15.11
C PHE A 337 -13.62 46.15 13.86
N PRO A 338 -12.67 45.97 12.93
CA PRO A 338 -12.67 46.70 11.67
C PRO A 338 -13.82 46.22 10.79
N THR A 339 -14.72 47.14 10.47
CA THR A 339 -15.80 46.97 9.49
C THR A 339 -15.21 46.78 8.09
N LEU A 340 -15.47 45.63 7.48
CA LEU A 340 -15.22 45.37 6.06
C LEU A 340 -16.16 46.24 5.21
N THR A 341 -15.61 47.26 4.56
CA THR A 341 -16.29 48.04 3.53
C THR A 341 -16.29 47.27 2.21
N LEU A 342 -17.48 46.92 1.71
CA LEU A 342 -17.67 46.44 0.34
C LEU A 342 -17.48 47.60 -0.65
N PRO A 343 -16.71 47.42 -1.75
CA PRO A 343 -16.59 48.43 -2.78
C PRO A 343 -17.84 48.46 -3.67
N THR A 344 -18.50 49.62 -3.69
CA THR A 344 -19.58 49.97 -4.60
C THR A 344 -19.05 50.05 -6.03
N THR A 345 -19.54 49.18 -6.91
CA THR A 345 -19.31 49.24 -8.36
C THR A 345 -20.14 50.37 -8.96
N THR A 346 -19.47 51.42 -9.45
CA THR A 346 -20.05 52.43 -10.33
C THR A 346 -20.06 51.91 -11.77
N PRO A 347 -21.19 51.99 -12.50
CA PRO A 347 -21.20 51.75 -13.94
C PRO A 347 -20.63 52.98 -14.67
N ARG A 348 -19.77 52.77 -15.66
CA ARG A 348 -19.36 53.81 -16.61
C ARG A 348 -20.17 53.69 -17.92
N PRO A 349 -20.43 54.83 -18.59
CA PRO A 349 -21.29 54.94 -19.77
C PRO A 349 -20.70 54.34 -21.03
#